data_AF-A0A7V0JVU1-F1
#
_entry.id   AF-A0A7V0JVU1-F1
#
_cell.length_a   1.000
_cell.length_b   1.000
_cell.length_c   1.000
_cell.angle_alpha   90.00
_cell.angle_beta   90.00
_cell.angle_gamma   90.00
#
_symmetry.space_group_name_H-M   'P 1'
#
loop_
_entity.id
_entity.type
_entity.pdbx_description
1 polymer ?
#
loop_
_entity_poly.entity_id
_entity_poly.type
_entity_poly.pdbx_seq_one_letter_code
_entity_poly.pdbx_strand_id
1 'polypeptide(L)' 'MKYIVLVPDGAADRPLKTLEGKTPLEVAHTPHLDSLAQRGELGRVRTIPPGFPPGSDVANLSVFG' A
#
# COMPACT_ATOMS: atom_id res chain seq x y z
N MET A 1 -17.62 -15.55 -8.96
CA MET A 1 -16.66 -15.14 -7.90
C MET A 1 -16.94 -13.69 -7.54
N LYS A 2 -16.66 -13.30 -6.30
CA LYS A 2 -16.72 -11.91 -5.83
C LYS A 2 -15.32 -11.48 -5.42
N TYR A 3 -14.96 -10.23 -5.68
CA TYR A 3 -13.64 -9.67 -5.40
C TYR A 3 -13.76 -8.46 -4.49
N ILE A 4 -12.75 -8.24 -3.65
CA ILE A 4 -12.60 -7.04 -2.83
C ILE A 4 -11.23 -6.46 -3.15
N VAL A 5 -11.19 -5.18 -3.52
CA VAL A 5 -9.96 -4.40 -3.66
C VAL A 5 -9.93 -3.42 -2.50
N LEU A 6 -8.96 -3.57 -1.61
CA LEU A 6 -8.78 -2.70 -0.44
C LEU A 6 -7.56 -1.80 -0.68
N VAL A 7 -7.79 -0.50 -0.73
CA VAL A 7 -6.74 0.51 -0.91
C VAL A 7 -6.60 1.32 0.38
N PRO A 8 -5.54 1.09 1.19
CA PRO A 8 -5.26 1.92 2.35
C PRO A 8 -4.58 3.21 1.87
N ASP A 9 -5.35 4.28 1.74
CA ASP A 9 -4.89 5.56 1.19
C ASP A 9 -3.70 6.13 1.96
N GLY A 10 -2.65 6.54 1.24
CA GLY A 10 -1.42 7.06 1.82
C GLY A 10 -0.63 6.11 2.72
N ALA A 11 -0.92 4.79 2.73
CA ALA A 11 -0.27 3.86 3.67
C ALA A 11 1.22 3.59 3.39
N ALA A 12 1.69 3.85 2.16
CA ALA A 12 3.10 3.75 1.83
C ALA A 12 3.86 4.95 2.40
N ASP A 13 4.95 4.69 3.10
CA ASP A 13 5.81 5.73 3.68
C ASP A 13 7.29 5.36 3.55
N ARG A 14 8.15 6.26 3.98
CA ARG A 14 9.60 6.06 4.09
C ARG A 14 9.96 5.66 5.52
N PRO A 15 11.09 4.94 5.69
CA PRO A 15 11.73 4.78 6.99
C PRO A 15 11.89 6.10 7.75
N LEU A 16 11.47 6.12 9.01
CA LEU A 16 11.57 7.28 9.89
C LEU A 16 12.59 7.04 11.01
N LYS A 17 13.44 8.04 11.28
CA LYS A 17 14.45 7.96 12.35
C LYS A 17 13.81 7.77 13.75
N THR A 18 12.66 8.39 13.98
CA THR A 18 11.87 8.27 15.21
C THR A 18 11.25 6.88 15.42
N LEU A 19 11.24 6.06 14.37
CA LEU A 19 10.76 4.67 14.37
C LEU A 19 11.92 3.68 14.17
N GLU A 20 13.14 4.06 14.58
CA GLU A 20 14.33 3.22 14.47
C GLU A 20 14.63 2.78 13.02
N GLY A 21 14.29 3.61 12.03
CA GLY A 21 14.49 3.30 10.63
C GLY A 21 13.41 2.39 10.02
N LYS A 22 12.26 2.25 10.66
CA LYS A 22 11.07 1.57 10.12
C LYS A 22 10.05 2.56 9.58
N THR A 23 9.15 2.08 8.73
CA THR A 23 7.94 2.79 8.28
C THR A 23 6.83 2.72 9.35
N PRO A 24 5.83 3.62 9.32
CA PRO A 24 4.65 3.52 10.19
C PRO A 24 3.92 2.17 10.06
N LEU A 25 3.81 1.61 8.85
CA LEU A 25 3.14 0.33 8.62
C LEU A 25 3.89 -0.85 9.26
N GLU A 26 5.23 -0.81 9.29
CA GLU A 26 6.05 -1.85 9.92
C GLU A 26 6.00 -1.83 11.45
N VAL A 27 5.75 -0.67 12.08
CA VAL A 27 5.62 -0.56 13.53
C VAL A 27 4.18 -0.68 14.03
N ALA A 28 3.20 -0.52 13.14
CA ALA A 28 1.80 -0.63 13.48
C ALA A 28 1.42 -2.08 13.83
N HIS A 29 0.60 -2.26 14.87
CA HIS A 29 0.05 -3.56 15.21
C HIS A 29 -1.08 -3.93 14.23
N THR A 30 -0.77 -4.71 13.20
CA THR A 30 -1.69 -5.06 12.11
C THR A 30 -1.91 -6.57 11.92
N PRO A 31 -2.36 -7.31 12.97
CA PRO A 31 -2.37 -8.78 12.95
C PRO A 31 -3.19 -9.39 11.80
N HIS A 32 -4.23 -8.69 11.33
CA HIS A 32 -5.02 -9.15 10.19
C HIS A 32 -4.30 -8.97 8.84
N LEU A 33 -3.58 -7.85 8.66
CA LEU A 33 -2.78 -7.62 7.45
C LEU A 33 -1.58 -8.58 7.43
N ASP A 34 -0.93 -8.79 8.57
CA ASP A 34 0.16 -9.75 8.73
C ASP A 34 -0.30 -11.18 8.37
N SER A 35 -1.48 -11.57 8.86
CA SER A 35 -2.06 -12.88 8.57
C SER A 35 -2.47 -13.06 7.10
N LEU A 36 -2.89 -11.97 6.42
CA LEU A 36 -3.14 -12.00 4.98
C LEU A 36 -1.82 -12.10 4.20
N ALA A 37 -0.81 -11.33 4.58
CA ALA A 37 0.52 -11.34 3.93
C ALA A 37 1.17 -12.74 3.99
N GLN A 38 1.06 -13.44 5.12
CA GLN A 38 1.61 -14.80 5.30
C GLN A 38 0.92 -15.89 4.46
N ARG A 39 -0.34 -15.67 4.05
CA ARG A 39 -1.15 -16.64 3.29
C ARG A 39 -1.38 -16.22 1.84
N GLY A 40 -0.81 -15.10 1.44
CA GLY A 40 -0.99 -14.50 0.13
C GLY A 40 0.32 -14.37 -0.63
N GLU A 41 0.27 -13.61 -1.70
CA GLU A 41 1.44 -13.21 -2.47
C GLU A 41 1.72 -11.73 -2.23
N LEU A 42 3.00 -11.40 -2.07
CA LEU A 42 3.45 -10.03 -1.83
C LEU A 42 4.10 -9.47 -3.08
N GLY A 43 3.87 -8.18 -3.33
CA GLY A 43 4.45 -7.47 -4.44
C GLY A 43 4.50 -5.96 -4.19
N ARG A 44 5.19 -5.26 -5.09
CA ARG A 44 5.18 -3.80 -5.14
C ARG A 44 4.44 -3.36 -6.39
N VAL A 45 3.60 -2.33 -6.25
CA VAL A 45 2.83 -1.76 -7.36
C VAL A 45 3.19 -0.30 -7.53
N ARG A 46 3.23 0.16 -8.79
CA ARG A 46 3.29 1.58 -9.15
C ARG A 46 1.93 1.96 -9.71
N THR A 47 1.17 2.76 -8.96
CA THR A 47 -0.17 3.21 -9.34
C THR A 47 -0.17 4.55 -10.08
N ILE A 48 0.96 5.27 -10.11
CA ILE A 48 1.09 6.52 -10.84
C ILE A 48 1.93 6.28 -12.10
N PRO A 49 1.34 6.36 -13.30
CA PRO A 49 2.07 6.21 -14.55
C PRO A 49 3.10 7.32 -14.75
N PRO A 50 4.18 7.07 -15.53
CA PRO A 50 5.15 8.11 -15.88
C PRO A 50 4.46 9.33 -16.52
N GLY A 51 4.83 10.53 -16.07
CA GLY A 51 4.30 11.78 -16.61
C GLY A 51 2.98 12.27 -15.99
N PHE A 52 2.38 11.50 -15.07
CA PHE A 52 1.16 11.91 -14.36
C PHE A 52 1.45 12.44 -12.96
N PRO A 53 0.66 13.41 -12.45
CA PRO A 53 0.74 13.84 -11.07
C PRO A 53 0.26 12.72 -10.11
N PRO A 54 0.81 12.63 -8.89
CA PRO A 54 0.42 11.61 -7.91
C PRO A 54 -0.88 11.99 -7.18
N GLY A 55 -1.99 12.07 -7.91
CA GLY A 55 -3.33 12.34 -7.38
C GLY A 55 -4.13 11.07 -7.09
N SER A 56 -5.07 11.14 -6.14
CA SER A 56 -5.96 10.02 -5.79
C SER A 56 -6.85 9.60 -6.96
N ASP A 57 -7.19 10.52 -7.85
CA ASP A 57 -7.91 10.25 -9.11
C ASP A 57 -7.11 9.34 -10.05
N VAL A 58 -5.86 9.71 -10.37
CA VAL A 58 -4.96 8.92 -11.22
C VAL A 58 -4.66 7.56 -10.60
N ALA A 59 -4.41 7.51 -9.30
CA ALA A 59 -4.10 6.27 -8.59
C ALA A 59 -5.27 5.28 -8.62
N ASN A 60 -6.49 5.74 -8.29
CA ASN A 60 -7.66 4.86 -8.25
C ASN A 60 -8.07 4.38 -9.64
N LEU A 61 -8.00 5.25 -10.66
CA LEU A 61 -8.24 4.81 -12.05
C LEU A 61 -7.24 3.73 -12.45
N SER A 62 -5.95 3.91 -12.15
CA SER A 62 -4.92 2.91 -12.46
C SER A 62 -5.10 1.57 -11.73
N VAL A 63 -5.74 1.56 -10.55
CA VAL A 63 -6.06 0.32 -9.82
C VAL A 63 -7.19 -0.46 -10.50
N PHE A 64 -8.14 0.21 -11.15
CA PHE A 64 -9.24 -0.44 -11.86
C PHE A 64 -8.87 -0.94 -13.27
N GLY A 65 -7.70 -0.57 -13.77
CA GLY A 65 -7.21 -0.92 -15.11
C GLY A 65 -7.55 0.12 -16.18
#